data_AF-A0A7T2ZVN3-F1
#
_entry.id   AF-A0A7T2ZVN3-F1
#
_cell.length_a   1.000
_cell.length_b   1.000
_cell.length_c   1.000
_cell.angle_alpha   90.00
_cell.angle_beta   90.00
_cell.angle_gamma   90.00
#
_symmetry.space_group_name_H-M   'P 1'
#
loop_
_entity.id
_entity.type
_entity.pdbx_description
1 polymer ?
#
loop_
_entity_poly.entity_id
_entity_poly.type
_entity_poly.pdbx_seq_one_letter_code
_entity_poly.pdbx_strand_id
1 'polypeptide(L)'
;MKLFKKISYLFIIIVGALLLSACVLHKEDKERLVRYLNNVYGENAYEMKEDPRHPYYWFVTLKGYPNIPFTCSVSHDWLAMGSPFIHSDFEEIFCTRALAEYKENHNLGDDVLSYLHPVNFVYSTEVTNLDQLKESYDKMLDFINYTSLKYPILDETDCFGVRMDISGIRLKSSRRNLDGSIDTSIYRQVCNAENGKLNIRPFEEIRQELEPQLRTHPENSKGFVFVVNTTSFVLGSDTLDDCLYKHFELSSTTVEELQKIKLQPGESSESYILAKDYNDNSLEYYTKVTVQVKNLSDKECSVLDGTLVKAVISDPASMYIGDVYFEFDKRKELTADLYDMLGIKRPSTSEEESDGVPYKNIRVLFKMKTYFKEIDSITLSYQE
;
A
#
# COMPACT_ATOMS: atom_id res chain seq x y z
N MET A 1 25.10 57.66 -33.57
CA MET A 1 24.73 58.26 -32.25
C MET A 1 23.23 58.28 -31.95
N LYS A 2 22.33 58.72 -32.86
CA LYS A 2 20.87 58.77 -32.59
C LYS A 2 20.20 57.39 -32.40
N LEU A 3 20.61 56.37 -33.17
CA LEU A 3 20.06 55.00 -33.07
C LEU A 3 20.47 54.30 -31.76
N PHE A 4 21.74 54.43 -31.36
CA PHE A 4 22.25 53.93 -30.07
C PHE A 4 21.55 54.57 -28.87
N LYS A 5 21.29 55.89 -28.90
CA LYS A 5 20.47 56.55 -27.87
C LYS A 5 19.06 55.96 -27.81
N LYS A 6 18.39 55.74 -28.95
CA LYS A 6 17.04 55.13 -28.99
C LYS A 6 17.01 53.69 -28.47
N ILE A 7 18.00 52.86 -28.82
CA ILE A 7 18.13 51.48 -28.30
C ILE A 7 18.41 51.50 -26.79
N SER A 8 19.27 52.41 -26.32
CA SER A 8 19.54 52.59 -24.89
C SER A 8 18.29 53.03 -24.11
N TYR A 9 17.47 53.93 -24.67
CA TYR A 9 16.19 54.31 -24.04
C TYR A 9 15.20 53.14 -24.01
N LEU A 10 15.10 52.34 -25.08
CA LEU A 10 14.24 51.16 -25.11
C LEU A 10 14.70 50.11 -24.07
N PHE A 11 16.01 49.88 -23.96
CA PHE A 11 16.57 48.96 -22.97
C PHE A 11 16.30 49.43 -21.54
N ILE A 12 16.45 50.73 -21.25
CA ILE A 12 16.10 51.32 -19.94
C ILE A 12 14.61 51.15 -19.63
N ILE A 13 13.73 51.32 -20.62
CA ILE A 13 12.28 51.12 -20.43
C ILE A 13 11.95 49.64 -20.16
N ILE A 14 12.54 48.72 -20.91
CA ILE A 14 12.33 47.27 -20.72
C ILE A 14 12.87 46.82 -19.35
N VAL A 15 14.09 47.22 -18.99
CA VAL A 15 14.68 46.91 -17.69
C VAL A 15 13.88 47.57 -16.55
N GLY A 16 13.44 48.81 -16.72
CA GLY A 16 12.57 49.50 -15.78
C GLY A 16 11.23 48.78 -15.59
N ALA A 17 10.61 48.32 -16.68
CA ALA A 17 9.37 47.54 -16.62
C ALA A 17 9.59 46.20 -15.92
N LEU A 18 10.69 45.48 -16.20
CA LEU A 18 11.03 44.22 -15.55
C LEU A 18 11.27 44.39 -14.04
N LEU A 19 12.00 45.43 -13.63
CA LEU A 19 12.26 45.73 -12.22
C LEU A 19 10.98 46.15 -11.48
N LEU A 20 10.12 46.95 -12.12
CA LEU A 20 8.82 47.33 -11.55
C LEU A 20 7.91 46.11 -11.40
N SER A 21 7.82 45.26 -12.41
CA SER A 21 7.04 44.01 -12.34
C SER A 21 7.56 43.08 -11.24
N ALA A 22 8.87 42.94 -11.07
CA ALA A 22 9.45 42.14 -9.99
C ALA A 22 9.13 42.72 -8.59
N CYS A 23 9.14 44.05 -8.42
CA CYS A 23 8.75 44.70 -7.18
C CYS A 23 7.26 44.54 -6.86
N VAL A 24 6.40 44.64 -7.87
CA VAL A 24 4.95 44.43 -7.74
C VAL A 24 4.68 42.98 -7.32
N LEU A 25 5.30 42.01 -7.99
CA LEU A 25 5.15 40.59 -7.68
C LEU A 25 5.57 40.27 -6.24
N HIS A 26 6.73 40.76 -5.80
CA HIS A 26 7.20 40.55 -4.42
C HIS A 26 6.24 41.13 -3.37
N LYS A 27 5.65 42.31 -3.63
CA LYS A 27 4.64 42.91 -2.74
C LYS A 27 3.37 42.06 -2.69
N GLU A 28 2.88 41.61 -3.84
CA GLU A 28 1.69 40.74 -3.95
C GLU A 28 1.90 39.40 -3.24
N ASP A 29 3.09 38.81 -3.37
CA ASP A 29 3.47 37.56 -2.70
C ASP A 29 3.49 37.73 -1.19
N LYS A 30 4.08 38.83 -0.70
CA LYS A 30 4.07 39.15 0.73
C LYS A 30 2.65 39.33 1.27
N GLU A 31 1.78 40.05 0.56
CA GLU A 31 0.37 40.23 0.95
C GLU A 31 -0.42 38.91 0.93
N ARG A 32 -0.13 38.03 -0.04
CA ARG A 32 -0.70 36.69 -0.11
C ARG A 32 -0.25 35.84 1.08
N LEU A 33 1.04 35.85 1.41
CA LEU A 33 1.58 35.12 2.55
C LEU A 33 0.99 35.61 3.87
N VAL A 34 0.90 36.93 4.08
CA VAL A 34 0.25 37.51 5.28
C VAL A 34 -1.20 37.04 5.41
N ARG A 35 -1.98 37.06 4.32
CA ARG A 35 -3.36 36.55 4.34
C ARG A 35 -3.43 35.07 4.71
N TYR A 36 -2.56 34.25 4.13
CA TYR A 36 -2.49 32.83 4.47
C TYR A 36 -2.12 32.61 5.94
N LEU A 37 -1.06 33.25 6.43
CA LEU A 37 -0.61 33.11 7.81
C LEU A 37 -1.68 33.60 8.81
N ASN A 38 -2.40 34.69 8.49
CA ASN A 38 -3.51 35.16 9.31
C ASN A 38 -4.68 34.17 9.33
N ASN A 39 -4.96 33.51 8.20
CA ASN A 39 -6.03 32.51 8.10
C ASN A 39 -5.68 31.22 8.85
N VAL A 40 -4.43 30.76 8.76
CA VAL A 40 -3.98 29.48 9.35
C VAL A 40 -3.66 29.63 10.83
N TYR A 41 -2.89 30.65 11.20
CA TYR A 41 -2.35 30.79 12.56
C TYR A 41 -3.05 31.90 13.37
N GLY A 42 -3.85 32.75 12.73
CA GLY A 42 -4.50 33.89 13.36
C GLY A 42 -3.72 35.21 13.24
N GLU A 43 -4.45 36.33 13.27
CA GLU A 43 -3.84 37.66 13.26
C GLU A 43 -2.95 37.89 14.49
N ASN A 44 -1.75 38.43 14.27
CA ASN A 44 -0.75 38.69 15.32
C ASN A 44 -0.20 37.44 16.03
N ALA A 45 -0.45 36.21 15.54
CA ALA A 45 0.08 34.99 16.14
C ALA A 45 1.56 34.71 15.79
N TYR A 46 2.11 35.42 14.80
CA TYR A 46 3.45 35.18 14.26
C TYR A 46 4.24 36.46 14.05
N GLU A 47 5.56 36.32 13.94
CA GLU A 47 6.47 37.28 13.34
C GLU A 47 6.94 36.75 11.98
N MET A 48 7.07 37.65 10.99
CA MET A 48 7.55 37.31 9.65
C MET A 48 8.69 38.25 9.27
N LYS A 49 9.82 37.67 8.86
CA LYS A 49 11.03 38.40 8.44
C LYS A 49 11.47 37.86 7.08
N GLU A 50 11.78 38.75 6.15
CA GLU A 50 12.29 38.38 4.83
C GLU A 50 13.68 37.76 4.95
N ASP A 51 13.97 36.71 4.16
CA ASP A 51 15.32 36.16 4.08
C ASP A 51 16.22 37.14 3.29
N PRO A 52 17.25 37.75 3.92
CA PRO A 52 18.14 38.68 3.23
C PRO A 52 18.94 38.03 2.10
N ARG A 53 19.02 36.69 2.04
CA ARG A 53 19.74 35.94 1.00
C ARG A 53 18.83 35.53 -0.16
N HIS A 54 17.53 35.36 0.10
CA HIS A 54 16.56 34.91 -0.89
C HIS A 54 15.26 35.72 -0.78
N PRO A 55 15.08 36.77 -1.62
CA PRO A 55 13.97 37.73 -1.50
C PRO A 55 12.57 37.15 -1.84
N TYR A 56 12.45 35.84 -1.98
CA TYR A 56 11.18 35.12 -2.19
C TYR A 56 10.88 34.11 -1.07
N TYR A 57 11.68 34.14 0.00
CA TYR A 57 11.52 33.33 1.19
C TYR A 57 11.35 34.23 2.41
N TRP A 58 10.48 33.80 3.31
CA TRP A 58 10.22 34.48 4.57
C TRP A 58 10.38 33.51 5.71
N PHE A 59 11.15 33.92 6.72
CA PHE A 59 11.21 33.26 8.01
C PHE A 59 10.00 33.65 8.82
N VAL A 60 9.23 32.66 9.26
CA VAL A 60 8.06 32.81 10.12
C VAL A 60 8.38 32.22 11.48
N THR A 61 7.96 32.89 12.54
CA THR A 61 8.12 32.40 13.92
C THR A 61 6.81 32.61 14.66
N LEU A 62 6.19 31.52 15.12
CA LEU A 62 4.97 31.62 15.92
C LEU A 62 5.32 32.14 17.32
N LYS A 63 4.51 33.06 17.87
CA LYS A 63 4.74 33.64 19.19
C LYS A 63 4.66 32.59 20.32
N GLY A 64 3.84 31.57 20.16
CA GLY A 64 3.77 30.43 21.08
C GLY A 64 5.02 29.52 21.03
N TYR A 65 5.80 29.62 19.95
CA TYR A 65 6.96 28.77 19.69
C TYR A 65 8.15 29.62 19.21
N PRO A 66 8.65 30.57 20.04
CA PRO A 66 9.59 31.59 19.60
C PRO A 66 10.96 31.04 19.17
N ASN A 67 11.26 29.79 19.52
CA ASN A 67 12.53 29.13 19.22
C ASN A 67 12.45 28.18 18.02
N ILE A 68 11.31 28.14 17.31
CA ILE A 68 11.05 27.22 16.21
C ILE A 68 10.66 28.03 14.96
N PRO A 69 11.63 28.63 14.26
CA PRO A 69 11.35 29.30 12.99
C PRO A 69 11.12 28.26 11.89
N PHE A 70 10.24 28.60 10.96
CA PHE A 70 9.98 27.83 9.74
C PHE A 70 9.99 28.79 8.54
N THR A 71 10.10 28.26 7.33
CA THR A 71 10.17 29.04 6.10
C THR A 71 8.88 28.95 5.31
N CYS A 72 8.52 30.05 4.67
CA CYS A 72 7.45 30.11 3.68
C CYS A 72 7.93 30.77 2.40
N SER A 73 7.37 30.35 1.26
CA SER A 73 7.58 30.99 -0.03
C SER A 73 6.31 30.92 -0.88
N VAL A 74 6.26 31.76 -1.93
CA VAL A 74 5.19 31.73 -2.93
C VAL A 74 5.79 31.23 -4.23
N SER A 75 5.25 30.14 -4.75
CA SER A 75 5.64 29.57 -6.04
C SER A 75 4.65 29.98 -7.12
N HIS A 76 5.22 30.37 -8.26
CA HIS A 76 4.49 30.76 -9.46
C HIS A 76 4.76 29.70 -10.53
N ASP A 77 3.74 28.90 -10.87
CA ASP A 77 3.82 28.08 -12.09
C ASP A 77 3.55 29.00 -13.28
N TRP A 78 4.57 29.24 -14.07
CA TRP A 78 4.53 30.13 -15.23
C TRP A 78 4.14 29.39 -16.52
N LEU A 79 4.07 28.05 -16.48
CA LEU A 79 3.70 27.19 -17.60
C LEU A 79 2.25 26.70 -17.50
N ALA A 80 1.71 26.58 -16.29
CA ALA A 80 0.28 26.41 -16.04
C ALA A 80 -0.36 27.77 -15.73
N MET A 81 -1.53 28.08 -16.28
CA MET A 81 -2.33 29.28 -15.90
C MET A 81 -2.95 29.14 -14.48
N GLY A 82 -2.22 28.55 -13.53
CA GLY A 82 -2.66 28.30 -12.17
C GLY A 82 -2.46 29.53 -11.29
N SER A 83 -3.25 29.62 -10.22
CA SER A 83 -2.99 30.61 -9.16
C SER A 83 -1.70 30.24 -8.40
N PRO A 84 -0.86 31.22 -8.02
CA PRO A 84 0.33 30.96 -7.21
C PRO A 84 0.01 30.22 -5.92
N PHE A 85 0.90 29.33 -5.49
CA PHE A 85 0.69 28.47 -4.33
C PHE A 85 1.75 28.73 -3.26
N ILE A 86 1.39 28.53 -2.00
CA ILE A 86 2.28 28.77 -0.86
C ILE A 86 2.96 27.47 -0.50
N HIS A 87 4.26 27.52 -0.33
CA HIS A 87 5.04 26.48 0.32
C HIS A 87 5.36 26.89 1.74
N SER A 88 5.30 25.91 2.64
CA SER A 88 5.71 26.04 4.03
C SER A 88 6.40 24.74 4.45
N ASP A 89 7.52 24.84 5.15
CA ASP A 89 8.17 23.69 5.80
C ASP A 89 7.69 23.49 7.25
N PHE A 90 6.62 24.20 7.66
CA PHE A 90 6.03 24.15 9.00
C PHE A 90 5.84 22.71 9.50
N GLU A 91 5.19 21.86 8.70
CA GLU A 91 4.94 20.46 9.07
C GLU A 91 6.24 19.71 9.36
N GLU A 92 7.22 19.80 8.47
CA GLU A 92 8.50 19.13 8.61
C GLU A 92 9.22 19.62 9.86
N ILE A 93 9.34 20.94 10.06
CA ILE A 93 10.05 21.52 11.20
C ILE A 93 9.40 21.14 12.53
N PHE A 94 8.09 21.31 12.66
CA PHE A 94 7.40 21.02 13.92
C PHE A 94 7.35 19.52 14.21
N CYS A 95 7.06 18.69 13.21
CA CYS A 95 7.01 17.23 13.40
C CYS A 95 8.39 16.66 13.73
N THR A 96 9.43 17.02 12.97
CA THR A 96 10.80 16.53 13.24
C THR A 96 11.31 16.97 14.61
N ARG A 97 10.94 18.17 15.06
CA ARG A 97 11.29 18.64 16.40
C ARG A 97 10.52 17.91 17.50
N ALA A 98 9.22 17.71 17.35
CA ALA A 98 8.42 16.91 18.29
C ALA A 98 8.99 15.50 18.46
N LEU A 99 9.37 14.86 17.34
CA LEU A 99 10.02 13.55 17.31
C LEU A 99 11.34 13.53 18.07
N ALA A 100 12.22 14.49 17.78
CA ALA A 100 13.53 14.57 18.44
C ALA A 100 13.38 14.71 19.96
N GLU A 101 12.54 15.66 20.40
CA GLU A 101 12.34 15.92 21.83
C GLU A 101 11.65 14.77 22.56
N TYR A 102 10.71 14.07 21.93
CA TYR A 102 10.10 12.88 22.53
C TYR A 102 11.14 11.78 22.75
N LYS A 103 11.96 11.49 21.73
CA LYS A 103 13.00 10.45 21.78
C LYS A 103 14.14 10.72 22.75
N GLU A 104 14.32 11.95 23.23
CA GLU A 104 15.34 12.27 24.24
C GLU A 104 15.12 11.54 25.57
N ASN A 105 13.85 11.29 25.94
CA ASN A 105 13.49 10.76 27.26
C ASN A 105 12.58 9.53 27.22
N HIS A 106 12.18 9.06 26.03
CA HIS A 106 11.29 7.91 25.86
C HIS A 106 11.99 6.79 25.10
N ASN A 107 11.96 5.58 25.66
CA ASN A 107 12.52 4.39 25.03
C ASN A 107 11.43 3.68 24.22
N LEU A 108 11.63 3.57 22.90
CA LEU A 108 10.73 2.86 22.00
C LEU A 108 11.03 1.35 21.92
N GLY A 109 12.18 0.90 22.44
CA GLY A 109 12.67 -0.45 22.22
C GLY A 109 13.06 -0.64 20.76
N ASP A 110 12.56 -1.70 20.13
CA ASP A 110 12.78 -2.00 18.72
C ASP A 110 11.83 -1.24 17.77
N ASP A 111 10.84 -0.53 18.31
CA ASP A 111 9.91 0.26 17.52
C ASP A 111 10.59 1.52 16.96
N VAL A 112 10.16 1.94 15.77
CA VAL A 112 10.72 3.09 15.05
C VAL A 112 9.64 4.14 14.87
N LEU A 113 9.95 5.39 15.20
CA LEU A 113 9.07 6.52 14.98
C LEU A 113 9.75 7.54 14.05
N SER A 114 9.09 7.94 12.96
CA SER A 114 9.69 8.81 11.93
C SER A 114 8.69 9.81 11.34
N TYR A 115 9.23 10.86 10.71
CA TYR A 115 8.45 11.82 9.93
C TYR A 115 8.26 11.33 8.49
N LEU A 116 7.05 11.44 7.95
CA LEU A 116 6.75 11.15 6.55
C LEU A 116 5.62 12.04 6.03
N HIS A 117 5.90 12.93 5.08
CA HIS A 117 4.85 13.70 4.39
C HIS A 117 4.09 12.81 3.38
N PRO A 118 2.75 12.90 3.26
CA PRO A 118 1.83 13.81 3.97
C PRO A 118 1.24 13.25 5.27
N VAL A 119 1.69 12.07 5.72
CA VAL A 119 1.14 11.39 6.91
C VAL A 119 1.51 12.08 8.23
N ASN A 120 2.56 12.90 8.24
CA ASN A 120 3.24 13.47 9.40
C ASN A 120 4.05 12.44 10.18
N PHE A 121 3.43 11.51 10.91
CA PHE A 121 4.15 10.53 11.74
C PHE A 121 3.89 9.08 11.33
N VAL A 122 4.95 8.29 11.27
CA VAL A 122 4.90 6.84 11.05
C VAL A 122 5.51 6.13 12.26
N TYR A 123 4.72 5.28 12.90
CA TYR A 123 5.14 4.40 13.98
C TYR A 123 5.26 2.97 13.46
N SER A 124 6.47 2.46 13.32
CA SER A 124 6.75 1.12 12.81
C SER A 124 7.08 0.14 13.94
N THR A 125 6.53 -1.06 13.89
CA THR A 125 6.76 -2.13 14.87
C THR A 125 6.84 -3.49 14.19
N GLU A 126 7.70 -4.37 14.71
CA GLU A 126 7.80 -5.77 14.29
C GLU A 126 7.33 -6.67 15.43
N VAL A 127 6.14 -7.26 15.25
CA VAL A 127 5.46 -8.05 16.30
C VAL A 127 4.85 -9.31 15.70
N THR A 128 4.67 -10.33 16.53
CA THR A 128 4.19 -11.65 16.05
C THR A 128 2.74 -11.94 16.41
N ASN A 129 2.13 -11.14 17.29
CA ASN A 129 0.78 -11.34 17.79
C ASN A 129 0.14 -10.02 18.25
N LEU A 130 -1.18 -10.06 18.49
CA LEU A 130 -1.97 -8.88 18.86
C LEU A 130 -1.65 -8.34 20.27
N ASP A 131 -1.16 -9.17 21.19
CA ASP A 131 -0.81 -8.71 22.54
C ASP A 131 0.47 -7.86 22.49
N GLN A 132 1.49 -8.28 21.74
CA GLN A 132 2.67 -7.46 21.46
C GLN A 132 2.29 -6.19 20.70
N LEU A 133 1.36 -6.27 19.75
CA LEU A 133 0.87 -5.09 19.03
C LEU A 133 0.23 -4.07 19.97
N LYS A 134 -0.48 -4.53 21.02
CA LYS A 134 -1.06 -3.64 22.04
C LYS A 134 0.01 -2.84 22.78
N GLU A 135 1.11 -3.49 23.15
CA GLU A 135 2.23 -2.83 23.83
C GLU A 135 2.84 -1.73 22.95
N SER A 136 3.06 -2.01 21.66
CA SER A 136 3.55 -1.02 20.69
C SER A 136 2.54 0.12 20.46
N TYR A 137 1.24 -0.21 20.40
CA TYR A 137 0.16 0.78 20.30
C TYR A 137 0.15 1.74 21.50
N ASP A 138 0.38 1.22 22.72
CA ASP A 138 0.38 2.06 23.93
C ASP A 138 1.53 3.06 23.96
N LYS A 139 2.73 2.68 23.50
CA LYS A 139 3.86 3.59 23.33
C LYS A 139 3.59 4.67 22.27
N MET A 140 2.93 4.28 21.17
CA MET A 140 2.50 5.23 20.14
C MET A 140 1.44 6.20 20.68
N LEU A 141 0.50 5.72 21.50
CA LEU A 141 -0.51 6.57 22.14
C LEU A 141 0.12 7.56 23.12
N ASP A 142 1.15 7.15 23.87
CA ASP A 142 1.95 8.05 24.71
C ASP A 142 2.61 9.16 23.87
N PHE A 143 3.20 8.82 22.72
CA PHE A 143 3.74 9.79 21.77
C PHE A 143 2.67 10.79 21.27
N ILE A 144 1.48 10.27 20.90
CA ILE A 144 0.37 11.10 20.42
C ILE A 144 -0.01 12.12 21.50
N ASN A 145 -0.22 11.65 22.74
CA ASN A 145 -0.60 12.50 23.86
C ASN A 145 0.48 13.53 24.20
N TYR A 146 1.75 13.12 24.24
CA TYR A 146 2.88 14.02 24.48
C TYR A 146 2.91 15.15 23.43
N THR A 147 2.80 14.79 22.16
CA THR A 147 2.94 15.75 21.05
C THR A 147 1.75 16.69 20.98
N SER A 148 0.52 16.19 21.14
CA SER A 148 -0.69 17.02 21.18
C SER A 148 -0.65 18.03 22.32
N LEU A 149 -0.17 17.62 23.50
CA LEU A 149 -0.05 18.51 24.65
C LEU A 149 1.00 19.60 24.45
N LYS A 150 2.14 19.26 23.84
CA LYS A 150 3.30 20.17 23.70
C LYS A 150 3.23 21.04 22.46
N TYR A 151 2.61 20.52 21.40
CA TYR A 151 2.48 21.14 20.08
C TYR A 151 1.02 21.15 19.61
N PRO A 152 0.06 21.71 20.38
CA PRO A 152 -1.35 21.77 19.99
C PRO A 152 -1.57 22.47 18.64
N ILE A 153 -0.62 23.30 18.21
CA ILE A 153 -0.66 23.94 16.89
C ILE A 153 -0.71 22.94 15.73
N LEU A 154 -0.14 21.74 15.89
CA LEU A 154 -0.21 20.68 14.88
C LEU A 154 -1.64 20.15 14.75
N ASP A 155 -2.38 20.07 15.85
CA ASP A 155 -3.79 19.67 15.85
C ASP A 155 -4.63 20.79 15.23
N GLU A 156 -4.42 22.04 15.67
CA GLU A 156 -5.15 23.25 15.24
C GLU A 156 -5.04 23.53 13.74
N THR A 157 -3.90 23.18 13.12
CA THR A 157 -3.67 23.37 11.69
C THR A 157 -3.89 22.09 10.86
N ASP A 158 -4.49 21.05 11.44
CA ASP A 158 -4.74 19.76 10.79
C ASP A 158 -3.46 19.10 10.22
N CYS A 159 -2.32 19.30 10.89
CA CYS A 159 -0.98 18.81 10.53
C CYS A 159 -0.51 17.67 11.44
N PHE A 160 -1.44 16.87 11.97
CA PHE A 160 -1.14 15.77 12.88
C PHE A 160 -1.81 14.47 12.43
N GLY A 161 -1.10 13.69 11.60
CA GLY A 161 -1.43 12.31 11.31
C GLY A 161 -0.47 11.31 11.97
N VAL A 162 -0.99 10.14 12.37
CA VAL A 162 -0.15 9.00 12.75
C VAL A 162 -0.63 7.74 12.05
N ARG A 163 0.27 7.12 11.29
CA ARG A 163 0.09 5.78 10.73
C ARG A 163 0.95 4.77 11.48
N MET A 164 0.36 3.64 11.82
CA MET A 164 1.06 2.49 12.38
C MET A 164 1.40 1.50 11.26
N ASP A 165 2.68 1.18 11.15
CA ASP A 165 3.24 0.23 10.18
C ASP A 165 3.64 -1.03 10.95
N ILE A 166 2.94 -2.12 10.73
CA ILE A 166 3.10 -3.36 11.49
C ILE A 166 3.73 -4.40 10.56
N SER A 167 4.78 -5.07 11.02
CA SER A 167 5.38 -6.24 10.38
C SER A 167 5.34 -7.44 11.32
N GLY A 168 5.60 -8.65 10.79
CA GLY A 168 5.69 -9.89 11.54
C GLY A 168 4.36 -10.64 11.72
N ILE A 169 3.23 -9.94 11.90
CA ILE A 169 1.90 -10.55 11.95
C ILE A 169 1.52 -11.05 10.55
N ARG A 170 1.10 -12.32 10.47
CA ARG A 170 0.70 -12.95 9.22
C ARG A 170 -0.82 -12.94 9.08
N LEU A 171 -1.28 -12.43 7.96
CA LEU A 171 -2.70 -12.45 7.61
C LEU A 171 -2.98 -13.58 6.61
N LYS A 172 -4.22 -14.05 6.59
CA LYS A 172 -4.74 -15.00 5.59
C LYS A 172 -4.57 -14.49 4.14
N SER A 173 -4.62 -13.16 3.98
CA SER A 173 -4.40 -12.45 2.72
C SER A 173 -2.93 -12.15 2.41
N SER A 174 -1.99 -12.43 3.32
CA SER A 174 -0.58 -12.08 3.15
C SER A 174 -0.03 -12.63 1.83
N ARG A 175 0.58 -11.73 1.05
CA ARG A 175 1.15 -12.08 -0.24
C ARG A 175 2.42 -12.89 -0.04
N ARG A 176 2.56 -13.99 -0.77
CA ARG A 176 3.83 -14.70 -0.89
C ARG A 176 4.53 -14.26 -2.15
N ASN A 177 5.75 -13.77 -1.99
CA ASN A 177 6.63 -13.43 -3.09
C ASN A 177 7.20 -14.69 -3.75
N LEU A 178 7.70 -14.55 -4.97
CA LEU A 178 8.22 -15.68 -5.74
C LEU A 178 9.49 -16.30 -5.12
N ASP A 179 10.22 -15.54 -4.30
CA ASP A 179 11.37 -15.99 -3.53
C ASP A 179 10.97 -16.73 -2.23
N GLY A 180 9.67 -16.86 -1.97
CA GLY A 180 9.13 -17.52 -0.77
C GLY A 180 8.97 -16.60 0.43
N SER A 181 9.44 -15.35 0.38
CA SER A 181 9.20 -14.36 1.44
C SER A 181 7.70 -13.99 1.53
N ILE A 182 7.27 -13.58 2.71
CA ILE A 182 5.87 -13.24 2.98
C ILE A 182 5.82 -11.76 3.29
N ASP A 183 4.96 -11.05 2.57
CA ASP A 183 4.63 -9.68 2.91
C ASP A 183 3.70 -9.67 4.12
N THR A 184 4.26 -9.24 5.25
CA THR A 184 3.54 -9.03 6.52
C THR A 184 3.24 -7.56 6.77
N SER A 185 3.40 -6.69 5.77
CA SER A 185 3.24 -5.25 5.96
C SER A 185 1.77 -4.91 6.12
N ILE A 186 1.39 -4.41 7.29
CA ILE A 186 0.03 -3.98 7.61
C ILE A 186 0.09 -2.50 7.98
N TYR A 187 -0.65 -1.68 7.24
CA TYR A 187 -0.73 -0.24 7.47
C TYR A 187 -2.07 0.12 8.10
N ARG A 188 -2.06 0.92 9.17
CA ARG A 188 -3.28 1.45 9.80
C ARG A 188 -3.11 2.93 10.10
N GLN A 189 -4.00 3.77 9.55
CA GLN A 189 -4.12 5.14 10.04
C GLN A 189 -4.74 5.07 11.43
N VAL A 190 -4.03 5.60 12.44
CA VAL A 190 -4.47 5.55 13.84
C VAL A 190 -4.93 6.90 14.33
N CYS A 191 -4.26 7.97 13.93
CA CYS A 191 -4.61 9.33 14.35
C CYS A 191 -4.70 10.25 13.15
N ASN A 192 -5.67 11.15 13.15
CA ASN A 192 -5.71 12.28 12.23
C ASN A 192 -6.32 13.50 12.91
N ALA A 193 -5.71 14.66 12.70
CA ALA A 193 -6.29 15.95 13.04
C ALA A 193 -7.30 16.37 11.96
N GLU A 194 -8.49 16.77 12.38
CA GLU A 194 -9.49 17.33 11.50
C GLU A 194 -10.28 18.43 12.22
N ASN A 195 -10.34 19.62 11.62
CA ASN A 195 -10.97 20.79 12.21
C ASN A 195 -10.43 21.13 13.60
N GLY A 196 -9.12 21.02 13.80
CA GLY A 196 -8.47 21.35 15.08
C GLY A 196 -8.66 20.29 16.17
N LYS A 197 -9.09 19.07 15.82
CA LYS A 197 -9.36 17.99 16.78
C LYS A 197 -8.70 16.70 16.35
N LEU A 198 -8.05 16.03 17.30
CA LEU A 198 -7.50 14.69 17.07
C LEU A 198 -8.59 13.62 17.16
N ASN A 199 -8.67 12.81 16.12
CA ASN A 199 -9.44 11.59 16.09
C ASN A 199 -8.46 10.42 16.21
N ILE A 200 -8.45 9.77 17.38
CA ILE A 200 -7.58 8.63 17.66
C ILE A 200 -8.42 7.36 17.64
N ARG A 201 -8.05 6.44 16.77
CA ARG A 201 -8.70 5.14 16.63
C ARG A 201 -8.29 4.22 17.79
N PRO A 202 -9.22 3.70 18.60
CA PRO A 202 -8.89 2.83 19.72
C PRO A 202 -8.32 1.48 19.24
N PHE A 203 -7.41 0.91 20.03
CA PHE A 203 -6.81 -0.39 19.73
C PHE A 203 -7.83 -1.50 19.51
N GLU A 204 -8.94 -1.49 20.27
CA GLU A 204 -9.96 -2.52 20.19
C GLU A 204 -10.61 -2.60 18.80
N GLU A 205 -10.77 -1.47 18.11
CA GLU A 205 -11.24 -1.48 16.72
C GLU A 205 -10.20 -2.11 15.77
N ILE A 206 -8.91 -1.80 15.97
CA ILE A 206 -7.82 -2.40 15.19
C ILE A 206 -7.76 -3.91 15.44
N ARG A 207 -7.93 -4.33 16.70
CA ARG A 207 -7.98 -5.74 17.10
C ARG A 207 -9.12 -6.46 16.39
N GLN A 208 -10.34 -5.93 16.45
CA GLN A 208 -11.53 -6.52 15.83
C GLN A 208 -11.39 -6.67 14.32
N GLU A 209 -10.68 -5.76 13.65
CA GLU A 209 -10.36 -5.91 12.22
C GLU A 209 -9.35 -7.01 11.95
N LEU A 210 -8.27 -7.08 12.75
CA LEU A 210 -7.14 -7.97 12.47
C LEU A 210 -7.39 -9.41 12.91
N GLU A 211 -8.04 -9.63 14.05
CA GLU A 211 -8.26 -10.94 14.66
C GLU A 211 -8.87 -11.98 13.71
N PRO A 212 -9.95 -11.70 12.94
CA PRO A 212 -10.50 -12.67 11.99
C PRO A 212 -9.59 -12.92 10.78
N GLN A 213 -8.66 -12.02 10.49
CA GLN A 213 -7.72 -12.11 9.37
C GLN A 213 -6.42 -12.82 9.73
N LEU A 214 -6.20 -13.14 11.01
CA LEU A 214 -4.97 -13.80 11.44
C LEU A 214 -4.86 -15.21 10.84
N ARG A 215 -3.68 -15.52 10.31
CA ARG A 215 -3.36 -16.88 9.88
C ARG A 215 -3.01 -17.73 11.10
N THR A 216 -3.78 -18.77 11.38
CA THR A 216 -3.64 -19.59 12.60
C THR A 216 -3.03 -20.97 12.37
N HIS A 217 -2.91 -21.42 11.13
CA HIS A 217 -2.34 -22.72 10.78
C HIS A 217 -0.87 -22.59 10.34
N PRO A 218 -0.04 -23.64 10.52
CA PRO A 218 1.34 -23.63 10.08
C PRO A 218 1.44 -23.55 8.55
N GLU A 219 2.54 -22.99 8.07
CA GLU A 219 2.84 -22.96 6.64
C GLU A 219 3.64 -24.18 6.21
N ASN A 220 3.35 -24.64 5.01
CA ASN A 220 4.16 -25.64 4.37
C ASN A 220 5.33 -24.97 3.64
N SER A 221 6.55 -25.15 4.16
CA SER A 221 7.78 -24.65 3.52
C SER A 221 8.02 -25.21 2.10
N LYS A 222 7.37 -26.33 1.75
CA LYS A 222 7.38 -26.90 0.40
C LYS A 222 6.20 -26.44 -0.45
N GLY A 223 5.34 -25.55 0.04
CA GLY A 223 4.19 -25.06 -0.72
C GLY A 223 4.62 -24.41 -2.04
N PHE A 224 3.83 -24.61 -3.09
CA PHE A 224 4.13 -24.08 -4.42
C PHE A 224 3.40 -22.75 -4.66
N VAL A 225 4.16 -21.69 -4.93
CA VAL A 225 3.63 -20.34 -5.16
C VAL A 225 3.25 -20.15 -6.63
N PHE A 226 2.05 -19.66 -6.86
CA PHE A 226 1.63 -19.14 -8.15
C PHE A 226 0.90 -17.81 -7.98
N VAL A 227 0.96 -16.94 -9.00
CA VAL A 227 0.30 -15.63 -8.97
C VAL A 227 -0.62 -15.53 -10.16
N VAL A 228 -1.90 -15.24 -9.94
CA VAL A 228 -2.86 -14.99 -11.01
C VAL A 228 -3.19 -13.51 -11.01
N ASN A 229 -2.89 -12.85 -12.13
CA ASN A 229 -2.87 -11.38 -12.23
C ASN A 229 -1.97 -10.76 -11.15
N THR A 230 -2.53 -10.39 -9.99
CA THR A 230 -1.81 -9.79 -8.86
C THR A 230 -1.97 -10.55 -7.54
N THR A 231 -2.80 -11.60 -7.49
CA THR A 231 -3.05 -12.38 -6.27
C THR A 231 -2.17 -13.62 -6.22
N SER A 232 -1.39 -13.78 -5.15
CA SER A 232 -0.58 -14.98 -4.89
C SER A 232 -1.37 -16.06 -4.14
N PHE A 233 -1.21 -17.30 -4.57
CA PHE A 233 -1.72 -18.50 -3.91
C PHE A 233 -0.58 -19.48 -3.64
N VAL A 234 -0.75 -20.34 -2.63
CA VAL A 234 0.23 -21.34 -2.23
C VAL A 234 -0.42 -22.70 -2.17
N LEU A 235 -0.20 -23.52 -3.22
CA LEU A 235 -0.60 -24.92 -3.20
C LEU A 235 0.17 -25.67 -2.10
N GLY A 236 -0.52 -26.53 -1.38
CA GLY A 236 0.01 -27.28 -0.25
C GLY A 236 0.18 -26.46 1.03
N SER A 237 -0.25 -25.19 1.08
CA SER A 237 -0.18 -24.37 2.30
C SER A 237 -1.42 -23.52 2.56
N ASP A 238 -1.95 -22.81 1.56
CA ASP A 238 -3.15 -21.98 1.76
C ASP A 238 -4.35 -22.85 2.11
N THR A 239 -5.25 -22.33 2.95
CA THR A 239 -6.55 -22.95 3.19
C THR A 239 -7.62 -22.39 2.26
N LEU A 240 -8.82 -23.01 2.22
CA LEU A 240 -9.95 -22.39 1.51
C LEU A 240 -10.30 -21.03 2.12
N ASP A 241 -10.26 -20.91 3.45
CA ASP A 241 -10.48 -19.65 4.15
C ASP A 241 -9.43 -18.59 3.75
N ASP A 242 -8.15 -18.95 3.68
CA ASP A 242 -7.09 -18.05 3.18
C ASP A 242 -7.42 -17.49 1.79
N CYS A 243 -7.95 -18.34 0.90
CA CYS A 243 -8.31 -17.94 -0.46
C CYS A 243 -9.43 -16.90 -0.48
N LEU A 244 -10.39 -16.98 0.44
CA LEU A 244 -11.51 -16.04 0.54
C LEU A 244 -11.05 -14.65 1.02
N TYR A 245 -10.04 -14.59 1.90
CA TYR A 245 -9.44 -13.33 2.33
C TYR A 245 -8.60 -12.63 1.25
N LYS A 246 -8.39 -13.25 0.09
CA LYS A 246 -7.64 -12.66 -1.04
C LYS A 246 -8.53 -11.88 -2.02
N HIS A 247 -9.67 -11.38 -1.54
CA HIS A 247 -10.71 -10.67 -2.29
C HIS A 247 -11.35 -11.53 -3.39
N PHE A 248 -11.52 -12.82 -3.13
CA PHE A 248 -12.28 -13.71 -3.98
C PHE A 248 -13.61 -14.05 -3.31
N GLU A 249 -14.67 -14.13 -4.11
CA GLU A 249 -16.01 -14.49 -3.65
C GLU A 249 -16.41 -15.88 -4.15
N LEU A 250 -17.18 -16.59 -3.34
CA LEU A 250 -17.77 -17.87 -3.72
C LEU A 250 -18.90 -17.65 -4.72
N SER A 251 -18.85 -18.35 -5.86
CA SER A 251 -19.88 -18.20 -6.89
C SER A 251 -21.12 -19.07 -6.68
N SER A 252 -21.05 -20.12 -5.86
CA SER A 252 -22.08 -21.17 -5.81
C SER A 252 -22.47 -21.66 -4.42
N THR A 253 -21.91 -21.10 -3.35
CA THR A 253 -22.18 -21.49 -1.95
C THR A 253 -21.79 -20.35 -1.01
N THR A 254 -22.09 -20.50 0.28
CA THR A 254 -21.80 -19.52 1.34
C THR A 254 -20.78 -20.04 2.35
N VAL A 255 -20.12 -19.14 3.06
CA VAL A 255 -19.16 -19.52 4.12
C VAL A 255 -19.85 -20.35 5.21
N GLU A 256 -21.09 -20.01 5.56
CA GLU A 256 -21.88 -20.71 6.58
C GLU A 256 -22.26 -22.13 6.16
N GLU A 257 -22.44 -22.39 4.86
CA GLU A 257 -22.65 -23.73 4.33
C GLU A 257 -21.36 -24.55 4.37
N LEU A 258 -20.24 -23.94 3.94
CA LEU A 258 -18.93 -24.59 3.97
C LEU A 258 -18.50 -24.97 5.38
N GLN A 259 -18.75 -24.13 6.39
CA GLN A 259 -18.42 -24.43 7.79
C GLN A 259 -19.02 -25.76 8.30
N LYS A 260 -20.18 -26.16 7.76
CA LYS A 260 -20.89 -27.39 8.12
C LYS A 260 -20.27 -28.64 7.49
N ILE A 261 -19.48 -28.46 6.42
CA ILE A 261 -18.79 -29.55 5.74
C ILE A 261 -17.51 -29.88 6.52
N LYS A 262 -17.38 -31.15 6.89
CA LYS A 262 -16.21 -31.70 7.59
C LYS A 262 -15.45 -32.63 6.67
N LEU A 263 -14.12 -32.55 6.71
CA LEU A 263 -13.23 -33.44 5.98
C LEU A 263 -12.52 -34.38 6.95
N GLN A 264 -12.57 -35.67 6.68
CA GLN A 264 -11.77 -36.66 7.39
C GLN A 264 -10.28 -36.54 7.01
N PRO A 265 -9.34 -37.00 7.84
CA PRO A 265 -7.93 -37.02 7.49
C PRO A 265 -7.67 -37.67 6.12
N GLY A 266 -6.97 -36.95 5.24
CA GLY A 266 -6.68 -37.38 3.87
C GLY A 266 -7.82 -37.20 2.85
N GLU A 267 -9.00 -36.76 3.27
CA GLU A 267 -10.14 -36.53 2.38
C GLU A 267 -9.98 -35.21 1.59
N SER A 268 -10.26 -35.28 0.29
CA SER A 268 -10.36 -34.12 -0.59
C SER A 268 -11.80 -33.64 -0.71
N SER A 269 -11.99 -32.33 -0.75
CA SER A 269 -13.29 -31.71 -0.96
C SER A 269 -13.80 -31.87 -2.40
N GLU A 270 -15.04 -31.49 -2.64
CA GLU A 270 -15.48 -31.08 -3.98
C GLU A 270 -14.74 -29.81 -4.45
N SER A 271 -14.97 -29.41 -5.69
CA SER A 271 -14.38 -28.18 -6.24
C SER A 271 -15.24 -26.96 -5.95
N TYR A 272 -14.62 -25.86 -5.51
CA TYR A 272 -15.27 -24.59 -5.24
C TYR A 272 -14.82 -23.51 -6.21
N ILE A 273 -15.75 -22.72 -6.70
CA ILE A 273 -15.46 -21.65 -7.64
C ILE A 273 -15.29 -20.34 -6.88
N LEU A 274 -14.11 -19.76 -7.03
CA LEU A 274 -13.74 -18.44 -6.56
C LEU A 274 -13.71 -17.47 -7.74
N ALA A 275 -14.45 -16.38 -7.64
CA ALA A 275 -14.48 -15.33 -8.65
C ALA A 275 -14.00 -14.00 -8.06
N LYS A 276 -13.33 -13.21 -8.89
CA LYS A 276 -12.95 -11.84 -8.56
C LYS A 276 -13.13 -10.95 -9.78
N ASP A 277 -13.89 -9.88 -9.58
CA ASP A 277 -14.04 -8.79 -10.53
C ASP A 277 -12.98 -7.74 -10.26
N TYR A 278 -12.05 -7.56 -11.19
CA TYR A 278 -11.13 -6.43 -11.17
C TYR A 278 -11.79 -5.24 -11.86
N ASN A 279 -12.08 -4.20 -11.09
CA ASN A 279 -12.41 -2.87 -11.61
C ASN A 279 -11.23 -1.93 -11.36
N ASP A 280 -10.28 -1.89 -12.31
CA ASP A 280 -9.21 -0.88 -12.30
C ASP A 280 -9.26 -0.10 -13.62
N ASN A 281 -9.44 1.22 -13.50
CA ASN A 281 -9.25 2.20 -14.58
C ASN A 281 -9.76 1.76 -15.97
N SER A 282 -11.04 1.38 -16.07
CA SER A 282 -11.78 1.08 -17.31
C SER A 282 -11.53 -0.28 -18.00
N LEU A 283 -10.84 -1.23 -17.37
CA LEU A 283 -10.70 -2.61 -17.86
C LEU A 283 -11.26 -3.62 -16.85
N GLU A 284 -12.34 -4.31 -17.23
CA GLU A 284 -12.94 -5.39 -16.45
C GLU A 284 -12.19 -6.71 -16.71
N TYR A 285 -11.47 -7.21 -15.71
CA TYR A 285 -10.89 -8.56 -15.76
C TYR A 285 -11.63 -9.47 -14.80
N TYR A 286 -12.34 -10.45 -15.35
CA TYR A 286 -12.97 -11.51 -14.60
C TYR A 286 -11.98 -12.65 -14.37
N THR A 287 -11.59 -12.91 -13.12
CA THR A 287 -10.73 -14.05 -12.79
C THR A 287 -11.54 -15.12 -12.10
N LYS A 288 -11.57 -16.32 -12.69
CA LYS A 288 -12.20 -17.49 -12.10
C LYS A 288 -11.14 -18.53 -11.74
N VAL A 289 -11.06 -18.86 -10.46
CA VAL A 289 -10.21 -19.91 -9.93
C VAL A 289 -11.10 -20.97 -9.31
N THR A 290 -11.05 -22.19 -9.84
CA THR A 290 -11.73 -23.33 -9.22
C THR A 290 -10.73 -24.06 -8.34
N VAL A 291 -11.00 -24.15 -7.05
CA VAL A 291 -10.09 -24.72 -6.06
C VAL A 291 -10.61 -26.03 -5.50
N GLN A 292 -9.69 -26.92 -5.13
CA GLN A 292 -9.99 -28.10 -4.32
C GLN A 292 -9.03 -28.12 -3.14
N VAL A 293 -9.59 -28.46 -1.97
CA VAL A 293 -8.81 -28.59 -0.74
C VAL A 293 -8.77 -30.03 -0.25
N LYS A 294 -7.78 -30.35 0.57
CA LYS A 294 -7.62 -31.65 1.21
C LYS A 294 -7.28 -31.47 2.68
N ASN A 295 -7.83 -32.32 3.53
CA ASN A 295 -7.41 -32.35 4.93
C ASN A 295 -6.06 -33.08 5.04
N LEU A 296 -4.99 -32.32 5.24
CA LEU A 296 -3.63 -32.86 5.44
C LEU A 296 -3.28 -33.10 6.92
N SER A 297 -4.23 -32.84 7.83
CA SER A 297 -4.04 -33.05 9.27
C SER A 297 -4.45 -34.47 9.70
N ASP A 298 -4.13 -34.82 10.94
CA ASP A 298 -4.48 -36.09 11.57
C ASP A 298 -5.88 -36.09 12.21
N LYS A 299 -6.62 -34.97 12.14
CA LYS A 299 -7.93 -34.77 12.78
C LYS A 299 -8.95 -34.28 11.77
N GLU A 300 -10.23 -34.51 12.07
CA GLU A 300 -11.32 -33.90 11.30
C GLU A 300 -11.20 -32.36 11.34
N CYS A 301 -11.40 -31.71 10.20
CA CYS A 301 -11.38 -30.25 10.08
C CYS A 301 -12.59 -29.73 9.28
N SER A 302 -12.87 -28.42 9.35
CA SER A 302 -13.80 -27.82 8.39
C SER A 302 -13.19 -27.83 6.99
N VAL A 303 -14.01 -27.86 5.94
CA VAL A 303 -13.53 -27.64 4.57
C VAL A 303 -12.81 -26.28 4.42
N LEU A 304 -13.20 -25.27 5.22
CA LEU A 304 -12.53 -23.97 5.24
C LEU A 304 -11.06 -24.07 5.67
N ASP A 305 -10.75 -25.00 6.57
CA ASP A 305 -9.40 -25.28 7.08
C ASP A 305 -8.62 -26.26 6.18
N GLY A 306 -9.26 -26.81 5.15
CA GLY A 306 -8.63 -27.75 4.22
C GLY A 306 -7.53 -27.05 3.42
N THR A 307 -6.41 -27.74 3.21
CA THR A 307 -5.27 -27.21 2.45
C THR A 307 -5.54 -27.26 0.95
N LEU A 308 -5.33 -26.14 0.26
CA LEU A 308 -5.40 -25.97 -1.18
C LEU A 308 -4.43 -26.92 -1.89
N VAL A 309 -4.95 -27.93 -2.57
CA VAL A 309 -4.14 -28.91 -3.31
C VAL A 309 -4.30 -28.82 -4.81
N LYS A 310 -5.37 -28.20 -5.31
CA LYS A 310 -5.59 -28.03 -6.75
C LYS A 310 -6.21 -26.69 -7.05
N ALA A 311 -5.75 -26.06 -8.13
CA ALA A 311 -6.32 -24.85 -8.68
C ALA A 311 -6.47 -24.98 -10.20
N VAL A 312 -7.65 -24.66 -10.72
CA VAL A 312 -7.94 -24.54 -12.14
C VAL A 312 -8.26 -23.09 -12.45
N ILE A 313 -7.39 -22.44 -13.19
CA ILE A 313 -7.51 -21.03 -13.56
C ILE A 313 -8.12 -20.97 -14.95
N SER A 314 -9.32 -20.37 -15.07
CA SER A 314 -10.02 -20.24 -16.36
C SER A 314 -9.67 -18.92 -17.04
N ASP A 315 -9.28 -18.99 -18.31
CA ASP A 315 -9.02 -17.83 -19.19
C ASP A 315 -8.19 -16.69 -18.54
N PRO A 316 -7.05 -16.98 -17.85
CA PRO A 316 -6.25 -15.95 -17.19
C PRO A 316 -5.66 -14.97 -18.21
N ALA A 317 -5.58 -13.68 -17.86
CA ALA A 317 -4.87 -12.68 -18.66
C ALA A 317 -3.34 -12.79 -18.52
N SER A 318 -2.87 -13.03 -17.28
CA SER A 318 -1.45 -13.25 -16.98
C SER A 318 -1.29 -14.11 -15.73
N MET A 319 -0.16 -14.79 -15.62
CA MET A 319 0.12 -15.67 -14.49
C MET A 319 1.62 -15.85 -14.27
N TYR A 320 2.02 -16.03 -13.01
CA TYR A 320 3.29 -16.64 -12.64
C TYR A 320 3.07 -18.07 -12.17
N ILE A 321 3.81 -19.02 -12.72
CA ILE A 321 3.87 -20.41 -12.25
C ILE A 321 5.28 -20.63 -11.67
N GLY A 322 5.40 -20.45 -10.35
CA GLY A 322 6.70 -20.22 -9.73
C GLY A 322 7.31 -18.92 -10.26
N ASP A 323 8.56 -18.98 -10.71
CA ASP A 323 9.35 -17.87 -11.23
C ASP A 323 9.13 -17.57 -12.72
N VAL A 324 8.31 -18.36 -13.42
CA VAL A 324 8.06 -18.20 -14.86
C VAL A 324 6.80 -17.38 -15.10
N TYR A 325 6.93 -16.28 -15.85
CA TYR A 325 5.83 -15.40 -16.24
C TYR A 325 5.19 -15.81 -17.56
N PHE A 326 3.86 -15.78 -17.60
CA PHE A 326 3.04 -16.02 -18.78
C PHE A 326 2.10 -14.83 -19.01
N GLU A 327 2.07 -14.35 -20.25
CA GLU A 327 1.11 -13.36 -20.73
C GLU A 327 0.22 -14.02 -21.78
N PHE A 328 -1.09 -14.00 -21.55
CA PHE A 328 -2.09 -14.64 -22.41
C PHE A 328 -2.93 -13.56 -23.13
N ASP A 329 -2.26 -12.62 -23.82
CA ASP A 329 -2.95 -11.60 -24.61
C ASP A 329 -3.76 -12.26 -25.74
N LYS A 330 -5.09 -12.19 -25.65
CA LYS A 330 -6.03 -12.73 -26.65
C LYS A 330 -5.81 -12.18 -28.07
N ARG A 331 -5.11 -11.06 -28.21
CA ARG A 331 -4.79 -10.45 -29.51
C ARG A 331 -3.48 -10.96 -30.11
N LYS A 332 -2.68 -11.72 -29.35
CA LYS A 332 -1.39 -12.25 -29.79
C LYS A 332 -1.45 -13.77 -29.81
N GLU A 333 -0.98 -14.36 -30.91
CA GLU A 333 -0.76 -15.80 -30.96
C GLU A 333 0.37 -16.16 -29.98
N LEU A 334 0.19 -17.24 -29.22
CA LEU A 334 1.25 -17.77 -28.35
C LEU A 334 2.46 -18.14 -29.21
N THR A 335 3.58 -17.46 -28.98
CA THR A 335 4.79 -17.57 -29.81
C THR A 335 5.75 -18.65 -29.34
N ALA A 336 5.63 -19.08 -28.09
CA ALA A 336 6.44 -20.13 -27.48
C ALA A 336 5.53 -21.24 -26.94
N ASP A 337 6.05 -22.46 -26.90
CA ASP A 337 5.38 -23.55 -26.23
C ASP A 337 5.39 -23.35 -24.71
N LEU A 338 4.22 -23.47 -24.08
CA LEU A 338 4.06 -23.21 -22.65
C LEU A 338 4.83 -24.20 -21.77
N TYR A 339 4.99 -25.45 -22.21
CA TYR A 339 5.77 -26.45 -21.47
C TYR A 339 7.28 -26.20 -21.66
N ASP A 340 7.72 -25.80 -22.85
CA ASP A 340 9.11 -25.40 -23.09
C ASP A 340 9.52 -24.20 -22.23
N MET A 341 8.61 -23.23 -22.01
CA MET A 341 8.85 -22.10 -21.09
C MET A 341 9.09 -22.54 -19.64
N LEU A 342 8.46 -23.63 -19.20
CA LEU A 342 8.71 -24.24 -17.90
C LEU A 342 9.92 -25.19 -17.89
N GLY A 343 10.54 -25.45 -19.06
CA GLY A 343 11.60 -26.43 -19.21
C GLY A 343 11.16 -27.88 -19.03
N ILE A 344 9.87 -28.18 -19.27
CA ILE A 344 9.29 -29.53 -19.15
C ILE A 344 8.73 -30.02 -20.48
N LYS A 345 8.48 -31.32 -20.60
CA LYS A 345 7.91 -31.91 -21.82
C LYS A 345 6.39 -31.76 -21.82
N ARG A 346 5.81 -31.71 -23.02
CA ARG A 346 4.37 -31.86 -23.23
C ARG A 346 3.88 -33.23 -22.72
N PRO A 347 2.60 -33.34 -22.31
CA PRO A 347 1.95 -34.61 -22.06
C PRO A 347 2.15 -35.60 -23.21
N SER A 348 2.50 -36.84 -22.85
CA SER A 348 2.81 -37.92 -23.79
C SER A 348 2.07 -39.22 -23.48
N THR A 349 1.38 -39.27 -22.34
CA THR A 349 0.59 -40.40 -21.86
C THR A 349 -0.82 -39.94 -21.52
N SER A 350 -1.79 -40.85 -21.54
CA SER A 350 -3.18 -40.53 -21.17
C SER A 350 -3.33 -40.04 -19.72
N GLU A 351 -2.43 -40.46 -18.82
CA GLU A 351 -2.37 -39.92 -17.46
C GLU A 351 -1.91 -38.47 -17.48
N GLU A 352 -0.83 -38.13 -18.20
CA GLU A 352 -0.35 -36.76 -18.31
C GLU A 352 -1.35 -35.83 -19.03
N GLU A 353 -2.12 -36.36 -19.98
CA GLU A 353 -3.19 -35.62 -20.67
C GLU A 353 -4.37 -35.27 -19.74
N SER A 354 -4.57 -36.06 -18.66
CA SER A 354 -5.61 -35.84 -17.64
C SER A 354 -5.11 -35.02 -16.46
N ASP A 355 -3.93 -35.39 -15.94
CA ASP A 355 -3.45 -34.95 -14.63
C ASP A 355 -2.30 -33.93 -14.75
N GLY A 356 -1.84 -33.68 -15.97
CA GLY A 356 -0.71 -32.79 -16.27
C GLY A 356 0.64 -33.48 -16.17
N VAL A 357 1.70 -32.72 -16.43
CA VAL A 357 3.10 -33.19 -16.34
C VAL A 357 3.76 -32.67 -15.06
N PRO A 358 4.66 -33.43 -14.43
CA PRO A 358 5.39 -32.98 -13.25
C PRO A 358 6.22 -31.71 -13.50
N TYR A 359 6.12 -30.76 -12.58
CA TYR A 359 6.93 -29.55 -12.53
C TYR A 359 7.20 -29.19 -11.07
N LYS A 360 8.47 -29.27 -10.64
CA LYS A 360 8.84 -29.14 -9.22
C LYS A 360 8.01 -30.12 -8.37
N ASN A 361 7.21 -29.63 -7.44
CA ASN A 361 6.33 -30.42 -6.57
C ASN A 361 4.84 -30.27 -6.91
N ILE A 362 4.54 -29.91 -8.17
CA ILE A 362 3.19 -29.87 -8.69
C ILE A 362 3.11 -30.63 -10.02
N ARG A 363 1.90 -30.89 -10.51
CA ARG A 363 1.62 -31.19 -11.91
C ARG A 363 0.98 -29.98 -12.57
N VAL A 364 1.37 -29.71 -13.82
CA VAL A 364 0.86 -28.61 -14.63
C VAL A 364 0.19 -29.17 -15.88
N LEU A 365 -1.04 -28.73 -16.15
CA LEU A 365 -1.75 -29.02 -17.38
C LEU A 365 -2.25 -27.72 -18.00
N PHE A 366 -1.77 -27.43 -19.21
CA PHE A 366 -2.30 -26.37 -20.06
C PHE A 366 -3.36 -26.95 -21.00
N LYS A 367 -4.58 -26.42 -20.93
CA LYS A 367 -5.65 -26.77 -21.84
C LYS A 367 -5.89 -25.62 -22.81
N MET A 368 -5.79 -25.91 -24.10
CA MET A 368 -6.02 -24.95 -25.18
C MET A 368 -7.48 -24.95 -25.63
N LYS A 369 -7.99 -23.83 -26.13
CA LYS A 369 -9.30 -23.78 -26.79
C LYS A 369 -9.27 -24.63 -28.07
N THR A 370 -10.36 -25.34 -28.36
CA THR A 370 -10.44 -26.27 -29.51
C THR A 370 -10.22 -25.57 -30.86
N TYR A 371 -10.65 -24.32 -30.99
CA TYR A 371 -10.67 -23.59 -32.26
C TYR A 371 -9.71 -22.40 -32.33
N PHE A 372 -9.08 -22.04 -31.21
CA PHE A 372 -8.21 -20.87 -31.09
C PHE A 372 -6.89 -21.29 -30.43
N LYS A 373 -5.77 -20.69 -30.85
CA LYS A 373 -4.46 -20.87 -30.19
C LYS A 373 -4.36 -20.03 -28.91
N GLU A 374 -5.37 -20.16 -28.08
CA GLU A 374 -5.55 -19.47 -26.81
C GLU A 374 -5.65 -20.49 -25.69
N ILE A 375 -5.24 -20.09 -24.49
CA ILE A 375 -5.44 -20.89 -23.29
C ILE A 375 -6.93 -20.90 -22.92
N ASP A 376 -7.47 -22.07 -22.63
CA ASP A 376 -8.81 -22.27 -22.04
C ASP A 376 -8.69 -22.28 -20.52
N SER A 377 -7.81 -23.13 -20.01
CA SER A 377 -7.55 -23.23 -18.57
C SER A 377 -6.16 -23.77 -18.26
N ILE A 378 -5.71 -23.46 -17.05
CA ILE A 378 -4.45 -23.95 -16.49
C ILE A 378 -4.80 -24.69 -15.21
N THR A 379 -4.42 -25.96 -15.12
CA THR A 379 -4.59 -26.75 -13.90
C THR A 379 -3.25 -26.96 -13.23
N LEU A 380 -3.18 -26.60 -11.95
CA LEU A 380 -2.05 -26.84 -11.06
C LEU A 380 -2.50 -27.78 -9.94
N SER A 381 -1.78 -28.88 -9.73
CA SER A 381 -2.09 -29.87 -8.68
C SER A 381 -0.86 -30.17 -7.84
N TYR A 382 -0.96 -30.00 -6.52
CA TYR A 382 0.12 -30.27 -5.57
C TYR A 382 0.45 -31.76 -5.48
N GLN A 383 1.73 -32.08 -5.41
CA GLN A 383 2.24 -33.42 -5.13
C GLN A 383 2.88 -33.41 -3.74
N GLU A 384 2.32 -34.24 -2.83
CA GLU A 384 2.78 -34.39 -1.45
C GLU A 384 4.20 -34.95 -1.31
#